data_AF-A0AAW4Z9C3-F1
#
_entry.id   AF-A0AAW4Z9C3-F1
#
_cell.length_a   1.000
_cell.length_b   1.000
_cell.length_c   1.000
_cell.angle_alpha   90.00
_cell.angle_beta   90.00
_cell.angle_gamma   90.00
#
_symmetry.space_group_name_H-M   'P 1'
#
loop_
_entity.id
_entity.type
_entity.pdbx_description
1 polymer ?
#
loop_
_entity_poly.entity_id
_entity_poly.type
_entity_poly.pdbx_seq_one_letter_code
_entity_poly.pdbx_strand_id
1 'polypeptide(L)'
;MNTYYKFAPNVFLAKCDEKHEKGETIEVTTKYGKENECIVFNLIYERDGFYYYSIVRADGFNVQEWAKQRAERRHEWATSAVQKSCEYYNKSNKDKDFLSLGEPIKVGHHSEKRHRKAIDDAWNNMGKSVEFSDKAAEHERVAKYWEKRANTINLSMPESIDFYEHKLEQAKEYHEGLKSGKYRREHTYAMAYANKAVKEAKKNYDLAVKLWGDV
;
A
#
# COMPACT_ATOMS: atom_id res chain seq x y z
N MET A 1 -21.92 11.60 -19.93
CA MET A 1 -21.13 11.83 -18.70
C MET A 1 -20.07 10.76 -18.60
N ASN A 2 -18.80 11.14 -18.49
CA ASN A 2 -17.70 10.20 -18.53
C ASN A 2 -17.57 9.47 -17.19
N THR A 3 -17.40 8.15 -17.24
CA THR A 3 -17.36 7.30 -16.03
C THR A 3 -16.19 6.33 -16.07
N TYR A 4 -15.72 5.90 -14.89
CA TYR A 4 -14.67 4.89 -14.82
C TYR A 4 -15.19 3.49 -15.18
N TYR A 5 -14.47 2.80 -16.06
CA TYR A 5 -14.72 1.41 -16.42
C TYR A 5 -13.55 0.50 -16.00
N LYS A 6 -13.85 -0.59 -15.30
CA LYS A 6 -12.83 -1.55 -14.84
C LYS A 6 -12.40 -2.46 -15.99
N PHE A 7 -11.15 -2.31 -16.45
CA PHE A 7 -10.63 -3.06 -17.60
C PHE A 7 -9.72 -4.23 -17.21
N ALA A 8 -8.75 -3.99 -16.33
CA ALA A 8 -7.81 -5.00 -15.84
C ALA A 8 -7.48 -4.76 -14.35
N PRO A 9 -6.76 -5.66 -13.65
CA PRO A 9 -6.29 -5.40 -12.29
C PRO A 9 -5.56 -4.05 -12.22
N ASN A 10 -5.98 -3.19 -11.29
CA ASN A 10 -5.51 -1.80 -11.12
C ASN A 10 -5.71 -0.82 -12.31
N VAL A 11 -6.11 -1.28 -13.50
CA VAL A 11 -6.36 -0.41 -14.66
C VAL A 11 -7.85 -0.06 -14.77
N PHE A 12 -8.14 1.24 -14.91
CA PHE A 12 -9.45 1.78 -15.22
C PHE A 12 -9.36 2.62 -16.50
N LEU A 13 -10.39 2.55 -17.33
CA LEU A 13 -10.55 3.35 -18.54
C LEU A 13 -11.60 4.43 -18.30
N ALA A 14 -11.54 5.53 -19.04
CA ALA A 14 -12.67 6.44 -19.17
C ALA A 14 -13.63 5.84 -20.19
N LYS A 15 -14.89 5.66 -19.79
CA LYS A 15 -16.01 5.37 -20.68
C LYS A 15 -16.65 6.71 -21.04
N CYS A 16 -16.54 7.09 -22.31
CA CYS A 16 -17.03 8.37 -22.83
C CYS A 16 -18.11 8.15 -23.89
N ASP A 17 -19.05 9.11 -23.95
CA ASP A 17 -20.14 9.13 -24.95
C ASP A 17 -19.66 9.79 -26.26
N GLU A 18 -18.67 10.67 -26.15
CA GLU A 18 -18.08 11.42 -27.26
C GLU A 18 -16.62 11.01 -27.48
N LYS A 19 -16.09 11.34 -28.66
CA LYS A 19 -14.68 11.10 -29.00
C LYS A 19 -13.81 12.19 -28.40
N HIS A 20 -12.69 11.78 -27.82
CA HIS A 20 -11.65 12.64 -27.26
C HIS A 20 -10.30 12.38 -27.92
N GLU A 21 -9.45 13.39 -27.92
CA GLU A 21 -8.09 13.32 -28.46
C GLU A 21 -7.05 12.97 -27.38
N LYS A 22 -5.94 12.36 -27.78
CA LYS A 22 -4.82 12.06 -26.87
C LYS A 22 -4.26 13.37 -26.31
N GLY A 23 -4.15 13.47 -24.99
CA GLY A 23 -3.70 14.66 -24.27
C GLY A 23 -4.83 15.58 -23.78
N GLU A 24 -6.08 15.35 -24.21
CA GLU A 24 -7.23 16.09 -23.72
C GLU A 24 -7.48 15.81 -22.23
N THR A 25 -7.87 16.84 -21.47
CA THR A 25 -8.28 16.68 -20.07
C THR A 25 -9.79 16.60 -19.98
N ILE A 26 -10.30 15.49 -19.45
CA ILE A 26 -11.72 15.23 -19.29
C ILE A 26 -12.07 15.01 -17.82
N GLU A 27 -13.27 15.40 -17.41
CA GLU A 27 -13.80 15.08 -16.09
C GLU A 27 -14.38 13.67 -16.10
N VAL A 28 -13.92 12.81 -15.18
CA VAL A 28 -14.43 11.44 -15.05
C VAL A 28 -15.02 11.24 -13.66
N THR A 29 -16.29 10.83 -13.63
CA THR A 29 -17.05 10.65 -12.39
C THR A 29 -16.92 9.22 -11.87
N THR A 30 -16.61 9.09 -10.59
CA THR A 30 -16.64 7.81 -9.86
C THR A 30 -18.07 7.37 -9.58
N LYS A 31 -18.27 6.07 -9.30
CA LYS A 31 -19.58 5.53 -8.89
C LYS A 31 -20.21 6.17 -7.64
N TYR A 32 -19.42 6.95 -6.89
CA TYR A 32 -19.84 7.67 -5.68
C TYR A 32 -20.00 9.18 -5.91
N GLY A 33 -19.97 9.66 -7.15
CA GLY A 33 -20.19 11.07 -7.49
C GLY A 33 -18.97 11.98 -7.33
N LYS A 34 -17.79 11.45 -6.96
CA LYS A 34 -16.55 12.24 -6.99
C LYS A 34 -16.04 12.36 -8.43
N GLU A 35 -15.78 13.58 -8.86
CA GLU A 35 -15.17 13.91 -10.16
C GLU A 35 -13.65 14.02 -10.02
N ASN A 36 -12.93 13.59 -11.05
CA ASN A 36 -11.50 13.83 -11.17
C ASN A 36 -11.17 14.20 -12.60
N GLU A 37 -10.31 15.20 -12.77
CA GLU A 37 -9.71 15.52 -14.05
C GLU A 37 -8.72 14.44 -14.46
N CYS A 38 -8.90 13.92 -15.67
CA CYS A 38 -8.10 12.84 -16.22
C CYS A 38 -7.60 13.23 -17.61
N ILE A 39 -6.31 12.96 -17.87
CA ILE A 39 -5.69 13.14 -19.16
C ILE A 39 -5.93 11.87 -19.99
N VAL A 40 -6.47 12.04 -21.19
CA VAL A 40 -6.77 10.99 -22.16
C VAL A 40 -5.49 10.53 -22.85
N PHE A 41 -5.30 9.22 -22.98
CA PHE A 41 -4.21 8.60 -23.71
C PHE A 41 -4.74 7.89 -24.97
N ASN A 42 -4.76 6.56 -24.99
CA ASN A 42 -5.06 5.76 -26.16
C ASN A 42 -6.52 5.29 -26.13
N LEU A 43 -7.18 5.30 -27.28
CA LEU A 43 -8.45 4.61 -27.48
C LEU A 43 -8.22 3.09 -27.49
N ILE A 44 -8.81 2.37 -26.53
CA ILE A 44 -8.54 0.93 -26.32
C ILE A 44 -9.52 0.06 -27.11
N TYR A 45 -10.81 0.45 -27.14
CA TYR A 45 -11.86 -0.15 -27.97
C TYR A 45 -13.11 0.74 -27.97
N GLU A 46 -14.00 0.48 -28.93
CA GLU A 46 -15.34 1.06 -29.03
C GLU A 46 -16.38 -0.04 -28.79
N ARG A 47 -17.40 0.24 -27.99
CA ARG A 47 -18.45 -0.74 -27.70
C ARG A 47 -19.76 -0.06 -27.27
N ASP A 48 -20.88 -0.51 -27.82
CA ASP A 48 -22.23 -0.06 -27.47
C ASP A 48 -22.40 1.47 -27.60
N GLY A 49 -21.73 2.09 -28.58
CA GLY A 49 -21.75 3.55 -28.80
C GLY A 49 -20.84 4.35 -27.87
N PHE A 50 -20.06 3.70 -27.00
CA PHE A 50 -19.11 4.34 -26.10
C PHE A 50 -17.66 4.13 -26.53
N TYR A 51 -16.82 5.11 -26.19
CA TYR A 51 -15.39 5.10 -26.43
C TYR A 51 -14.65 4.86 -25.11
N TYR A 52 -13.70 3.91 -25.12
CA TYR A 52 -12.96 3.52 -23.92
C TYR A 52 -11.50 3.94 -24.02
N TYR A 53 -11.11 4.95 -23.23
CA TYR A 53 -9.77 5.52 -23.26
C TYR A 53 -8.93 5.11 -22.05
N SER A 54 -7.65 4.85 -22.25
CA SER A 54 -6.69 4.85 -21.14
C SER A 54 -6.54 6.28 -20.60
N ILE A 55 -6.41 6.39 -19.30
CA ILE A 55 -6.38 7.69 -18.61
C ILE A 55 -5.42 7.67 -17.43
N VAL A 56 -4.84 8.83 -17.14
CA VAL A 56 -4.15 9.12 -15.88
C VAL A 56 -4.82 10.32 -15.23
N ARG A 57 -4.80 10.41 -13.91
CA ARG A 57 -5.33 11.61 -13.24
C ARG A 57 -4.37 12.77 -13.43
N ALA A 58 -4.91 13.95 -13.76
CA ALA A 58 -4.13 15.16 -13.96
C ALA A 58 -3.45 15.64 -12.67
N ASP A 59 -4.04 15.33 -11.50
CA ASP A 59 -3.49 15.64 -10.18
C ASP A 59 -2.29 14.76 -9.76
N GLY A 60 -1.84 13.85 -10.63
CA GLY A 60 -0.72 12.94 -10.35
C GLY A 60 -1.04 11.82 -9.36
N PHE A 61 -2.29 11.70 -8.90
CA PHE A 61 -2.67 10.67 -7.95
C PHE A 61 -2.68 9.29 -8.60
N ASN A 62 -1.78 8.42 -8.15
CA ASN A 62 -1.62 7.07 -8.64
C ASN A 62 -1.50 6.06 -7.48
N VAL A 63 -1.16 4.80 -7.79
CA VAL A 63 -1.00 3.74 -6.79
C VAL A 63 0.12 4.04 -5.77
N GLN A 64 1.16 4.75 -6.20
CA GLN A 64 2.32 5.09 -5.39
C GLN A 64 1.94 6.16 -4.37
N GLU A 65 1.27 7.21 -4.84
CA GLU A 65 0.77 8.28 -3.98
C GLU A 65 -0.25 7.76 -2.96
N TRP A 66 -1.16 6.88 -3.37
CA TRP A 66 -2.07 6.21 -2.45
C TRP A 66 -1.33 5.38 -1.38
N ALA A 67 -0.26 4.67 -1.76
CA ALA A 67 0.54 3.91 -0.82
C ALA A 67 1.31 4.82 0.16
N LYS A 68 1.86 5.96 -0.31
CA LYS A 68 2.50 6.97 0.55
C LYS A 68 1.54 7.53 1.60
N GLN A 69 0.36 7.99 1.19
CA GLN A 69 -0.65 8.52 2.12
C GLN A 69 -1.07 7.48 3.18
N ARG A 70 -1.12 6.19 2.82
CA ARG A 70 -1.41 5.11 3.79
C ARG A 70 -0.26 4.87 4.75
N ALA A 71 0.99 4.97 4.29
CA ALA A 71 2.16 4.86 5.14
C ALA A 71 2.23 6.03 6.13
N GLU A 72 2.06 7.27 5.66
CA GLU A 72 2.06 8.48 6.48
C GLU A 72 1.00 8.42 7.58
N ARG A 73 -0.25 8.09 7.22
CA ARG A 73 -1.32 7.93 8.21
C ARG A 73 -0.98 6.87 9.26
N ARG A 74 -0.28 5.80 8.89
CA ARG A 74 0.14 4.76 9.83
C ARG A 74 1.26 5.25 10.74
N HIS A 75 2.18 6.07 10.24
CA HIS A 75 3.20 6.74 11.06
C HIS A 75 2.62 7.72 12.06
N GLU A 76 1.61 8.50 11.67
CA GLU A 76 0.88 9.39 12.58
C GLU A 76 0.22 8.62 13.73
N TRP A 77 -0.41 7.48 13.40
CA TRP A 77 -1.01 6.60 14.41
C TRP A 77 0.03 5.95 15.31
N ALA A 78 1.18 5.53 14.77
CA ALA A 78 2.29 5.00 15.55
C ALA A 78 2.81 6.07 16.53
N THR A 79 3.06 7.29 16.03
CA THR A 79 3.53 8.43 16.85
C THR A 79 2.55 8.74 17.97
N SER A 80 1.25 8.81 17.65
CA SER A 80 0.20 9.04 18.64
C SER A 80 0.13 7.92 19.69
N ALA A 81 0.38 6.66 19.28
CA ALA A 81 0.41 5.52 20.20
C ALA A 81 1.66 5.55 21.10
N VAL A 82 2.83 5.94 20.57
CA VAL A 82 4.05 6.15 21.38
C VAL A 82 3.81 7.24 22.42
N GLN A 83 3.22 8.37 22.04
CA GLN A 83 2.89 9.45 22.98
C GLN A 83 2.01 8.94 24.13
N LYS A 84 0.93 8.20 23.82
CA LYS A 84 0.06 7.59 24.83
C LYS A 84 0.80 6.56 25.70
N SER A 85 1.67 5.75 25.11
CA SER A 85 2.49 4.79 25.84
C SER A 85 3.37 5.49 26.87
N CYS A 86 4.05 6.57 26.47
CA CYS A 86 4.85 7.41 27.36
C CYS A 86 4.02 8.08 28.45
N GLU A 87 2.83 8.60 28.12
CA GLU A 87 1.91 9.17 29.13
C GLU A 87 1.50 8.15 30.19
N TYR A 88 1.14 6.93 29.78
CA TYR A 88 0.78 5.86 30.70
C TYR A 88 1.97 5.37 31.52
N TYR A 89 3.16 5.31 30.92
CA TYR A 89 4.40 5.03 31.64
C TYR A 89 4.65 6.07 32.74
N ASN A 90 4.52 7.36 32.40
CA ASN A 90 4.67 8.44 33.38
C ASN A 90 3.61 8.36 34.49
N LYS A 91 2.35 8.05 34.15
CA LYS A 91 1.27 7.83 35.14
C LYS A 91 1.54 6.63 36.05
N SER A 92 2.16 5.56 35.53
CA SER A 92 2.54 4.40 36.36
C SER A 92 3.58 4.73 37.42
N ASN A 93 4.38 5.77 37.19
CA ASN A 93 5.43 6.24 38.09
C ASN A 93 4.95 7.32 39.09
N LYS A 94 3.66 7.68 39.11
CA LYS A 94 3.14 8.77 39.96
C LYS A 94 3.45 8.59 41.45
N ASP A 95 3.33 7.37 41.98
CA ASP A 95 3.55 7.06 43.40
C ASP A 95 4.91 6.34 43.61
N LYS A 96 5.84 6.47 42.66
CA LYS A 96 7.14 5.78 42.67
C LYS A 96 7.92 6.03 43.96
N ASP A 97 7.99 7.28 44.41
CA ASP A 97 8.75 7.64 45.61
C ASP A 97 8.22 6.89 46.83
N PHE A 98 6.89 6.82 47.01
CA PHE A 98 6.25 6.07 48.08
C PHE A 98 6.52 4.56 47.96
N LEU A 99 6.34 3.97 46.77
CA LEU A 99 6.50 2.53 46.56
C LEU A 99 7.97 2.07 46.67
N SER A 100 8.92 2.93 46.32
CA SER A 100 10.36 2.64 46.38
C SER A 100 10.90 2.42 47.80
N LEU A 101 10.18 2.90 48.82
CA LEU A 101 10.51 2.68 50.23
C LEU A 101 10.35 1.20 50.63
N GLY A 102 9.59 0.41 49.84
CA GLY A 102 9.42 -1.02 50.07
C GLY A 102 8.63 -1.36 51.33
N GLU A 103 7.80 -0.44 51.84
CA GLU A 103 6.98 -0.72 53.00
C GLU A 103 5.98 -1.84 52.70
N PRO A 104 5.75 -2.80 53.63
CA PRO A 104 4.70 -3.79 53.45
C PRO A 104 3.30 -3.18 53.60
N ILE A 105 2.30 -3.77 52.94
CA ILE A 105 0.89 -3.41 53.17
C ILE A 105 0.49 -3.81 54.59
N LYS A 106 0.15 -2.81 55.41
CA LYS A 106 -0.35 -2.99 56.78
C LYS A 106 -1.85 -3.30 56.75
N VAL A 107 -2.21 -4.59 56.74
CA VAL A 107 -3.61 -5.05 56.69
C VAL A 107 -4.40 -4.56 57.92
N GLY A 108 -5.59 -4.01 57.71
CA GLY A 108 -6.45 -3.43 58.74
C GLY A 108 -6.10 -1.99 59.14
N HIS A 109 -5.03 -1.41 58.59
CA HIS A 109 -4.64 -0.02 58.86
C HIS A 109 -5.37 0.95 57.91
N HIS A 110 -5.62 2.20 58.36
CA HIS A 110 -6.34 3.20 57.56
C HIS A 110 -5.67 3.53 56.21
N SER A 111 -4.34 3.30 56.10
CA SER A 111 -3.57 3.51 54.87
C SER A 111 -3.61 2.34 53.88
N GLU A 112 -4.14 1.16 54.27
CA GLU A 112 -4.16 -0.05 53.45
C GLU A 112 -4.77 0.21 52.06
N LYS A 113 -5.96 0.83 52.04
CA LYS A 113 -6.70 1.10 50.80
C LYS A 113 -5.90 1.95 49.82
N ARG A 114 -5.18 2.96 50.32
CA ARG A 114 -4.35 3.84 49.50
C ARG A 114 -3.14 3.09 48.94
N HIS A 115 -2.51 2.23 49.75
CA HIS A 115 -1.37 1.43 49.32
C HIS A 115 -1.76 0.48 48.19
N ARG A 116 -2.80 -0.33 48.38
CA ARG A 116 -3.29 -1.25 47.34
C ARG A 116 -3.62 -0.51 46.04
N LYS A 117 -4.35 0.61 46.16
CA LYS A 117 -4.68 1.44 45.00
C LYS A 117 -3.44 1.95 44.26
N ALA A 118 -2.39 2.39 44.95
CA ALA A 118 -1.16 2.87 44.30
C ALA A 118 -0.48 1.76 43.49
N ILE A 119 -0.43 0.53 44.03
CA ILE A 119 0.10 -0.65 43.31
C ILE A 119 -0.78 -0.99 42.11
N ASP A 120 -2.09 -1.06 42.30
CA ASP A 120 -3.05 -1.39 41.23
C ASP A 120 -3.01 -0.35 40.11
N ASP A 121 -3.00 0.95 40.45
CA ASP A 121 -2.91 2.04 39.47
C ASP A 121 -1.57 1.98 38.72
N ALA A 122 -0.44 1.70 39.40
CA ALA A 122 0.86 1.54 38.75
C ALA A 122 0.86 0.36 37.76
N TRP A 123 0.36 -0.81 38.19
CA TRP A 123 0.26 -2.01 37.36
C TRP A 123 -0.64 -1.80 36.14
N ASN A 124 -1.84 -1.26 36.35
CA ASN A 124 -2.81 -1.01 35.29
C ASN A 124 -2.30 0.01 34.27
N ASN A 125 -1.63 1.08 34.72
CA ASN A 125 -1.05 2.07 33.82
C ASN A 125 0.16 1.50 33.06
N MET A 126 1.00 0.68 33.69
CA MET A 126 2.08 -0.02 33.01
C MET A 126 1.54 -0.96 31.92
N GLY A 127 0.50 -1.75 32.22
CA GLY A 127 -0.16 -2.59 31.23
C GLY A 127 -0.65 -1.80 30.01
N LYS A 128 -1.31 -0.66 30.23
CA LYS A 128 -1.72 0.25 29.14
C LYS A 128 -0.53 0.81 28.35
N SER A 129 0.57 1.15 29.03
CA SER A 129 1.78 1.63 28.36
C SER A 129 2.32 0.59 27.38
N VAL A 130 2.41 -0.67 27.82
CA VAL A 130 2.84 -1.80 26.97
C VAL A 130 1.87 -2.01 25.81
N GLU A 131 0.56 -2.03 26.04
CA GLU A 131 -0.43 -2.16 24.97
C GLU A 131 -0.30 -1.08 23.89
N PHE A 132 -0.05 0.17 24.28
CA PHE A 132 0.15 1.25 23.32
C PHE A 132 1.50 1.15 22.60
N SER A 133 2.53 0.63 23.26
CA SER A 133 3.81 0.31 22.63
C SER A 133 3.65 -0.75 21.54
N ASP A 134 2.92 -1.84 21.82
CA ASP A 134 2.65 -2.90 20.85
C ASP A 134 1.82 -2.38 19.67
N LYS A 135 0.82 -1.54 19.94
CA LYS A 135 0.04 -0.85 18.88
C LYS A 135 0.94 0.01 18.01
N ALA A 136 1.87 0.77 18.61
CA ALA A 136 2.80 1.59 17.85
C ALA A 136 3.67 0.74 16.91
N ALA A 137 4.25 -0.36 17.43
CA ALA A 137 5.05 -1.29 16.65
C ALA A 137 4.27 -1.91 15.48
N GLU A 138 3.01 -2.28 15.69
CA GLU A 138 2.15 -2.80 14.62
C GLU A 138 1.84 -1.74 13.57
N HIS A 139 1.54 -0.51 14.00
CA HIS A 139 1.34 0.62 13.07
C HIS A 139 2.58 0.88 12.22
N GLU A 140 3.77 0.87 12.83
CA GLU A 140 5.06 1.04 12.14
C GLU A 140 5.33 -0.10 11.16
N ARG A 141 5.08 -1.36 11.55
CA ARG A 141 5.22 -2.54 10.67
C ARG A 141 4.34 -2.40 9.43
N VAL A 142 3.09 -1.97 9.61
CA VAL A 142 2.15 -1.74 8.50
C VAL A 142 2.56 -0.53 7.67
N ALA A 143 3.10 0.53 8.27
CA ALA A 143 3.65 1.67 7.54
C ALA A 143 4.76 1.23 6.58
N LYS A 144 5.75 0.46 7.09
CA LYS A 144 6.84 -0.12 6.28
C LYS A 144 6.34 -0.99 5.12
N TYR A 145 5.25 -1.72 5.32
CA TYR A 145 4.61 -2.47 4.23
C TYR A 145 4.09 -1.55 3.12
N TRP A 146 3.44 -0.44 3.48
CA TRP A 146 2.94 0.53 2.52
C TRP A 146 4.05 1.33 1.83
N GLU A 147 5.11 1.70 2.55
CA GLU A 147 6.30 2.36 1.98
C GLU A 147 6.94 1.51 0.87
N LYS A 148 7.09 0.21 1.09
CA LYS A 148 7.60 -0.71 0.05
C LYS A 148 6.71 -0.71 -1.20
N ARG A 149 5.39 -0.55 -1.02
CA ARG A 149 4.44 -0.49 -2.13
C ARG A 149 4.41 0.86 -2.84
N ALA A 150 4.89 1.93 -2.21
CA ALA A 150 5.04 3.23 -2.86
C ALA A 150 6.00 3.20 -4.05
N ASN A 151 6.89 2.21 -4.12
CA ASN A 151 7.80 2.01 -5.25
C ASN A 151 7.26 1.02 -6.30
N THR A 152 6.01 0.57 -6.18
CA THR A 152 5.45 -0.40 -7.13
C THR A 152 5.04 0.29 -8.43
N ILE A 153 5.54 -0.22 -9.55
CA ILE A 153 5.08 0.14 -10.90
C ILE A 153 4.12 -0.95 -11.39
N ASN A 154 2.97 -0.55 -11.93
CA ASN A 154 1.98 -1.45 -12.51
C ASN A 154 1.33 -0.86 -13.76
N LEU A 155 0.50 -1.63 -14.46
CA LEU A 155 -0.13 -1.27 -15.73
C LEU A 155 -1.00 0.00 -15.73
N SER A 156 -1.35 0.56 -14.56
CA SER A 156 -2.10 1.82 -14.46
C SER A 156 -1.23 3.06 -14.66
N MET A 157 0.05 2.90 -14.99
CA MET A 157 1.04 3.97 -15.08
C MET A 157 1.70 3.95 -16.47
N PRO A 158 1.91 5.11 -17.13
CA PRO A 158 2.61 5.16 -18.41
C PRO A 158 4.03 4.56 -18.38
N GLU A 159 4.76 4.77 -17.28
CA GLU A 159 6.12 4.23 -17.05
C GLU A 159 6.15 2.70 -16.93
N SER A 160 4.99 2.06 -16.97
CA SER A 160 4.89 0.60 -16.96
C SER A 160 5.43 -0.05 -18.23
N ILE A 161 5.51 0.68 -19.36
CA ILE A 161 6.09 0.15 -20.61
C ILE A 161 7.52 -0.33 -20.34
N ASP A 162 8.41 0.59 -19.92
CA ASP A 162 9.83 0.30 -19.68
C ASP A 162 10.01 -0.78 -18.61
N PHE A 163 9.19 -0.72 -17.56
CA PHE A 163 9.22 -1.71 -16.49
C PHE A 163 8.89 -3.13 -16.97
N TYR A 164 7.84 -3.27 -17.79
CA TYR A 164 7.45 -4.57 -18.32
C TYR A 164 8.32 -5.03 -19.48
N GLU A 165 8.94 -4.11 -20.23
CA GLU A 165 9.96 -4.43 -21.22
C GLU A 165 11.18 -5.08 -20.56
N HIS A 166 11.74 -4.44 -19.55
CA HIS A 166 12.87 -4.98 -18.80
C HIS A 166 12.52 -6.34 -18.17
N LYS A 167 11.32 -6.48 -17.58
CA LYS A 167 10.87 -7.77 -17.03
C LYS A 167 10.73 -8.86 -18.09
N LEU A 168 10.25 -8.50 -19.28
CA LEU A 168 10.15 -9.43 -20.39
C LEU A 168 11.53 -9.89 -20.84
N GLU A 169 12.50 -8.98 -20.92
CA GLU A 169 13.88 -9.30 -21.29
C GLU A 169 14.53 -10.25 -20.29
N GLN A 170 14.42 -9.94 -18.99
CA GLN A 170 14.91 -10.83 -17.92
C GLN A 170 14.27 -12.23 -17.99
N ALA A 171 12.96 -12.30 -18.26
CA ALA A 171 12.27 -13.57 -18.38
C ALA A 171 12.75 -14.39 -19.59
N LYS A 172 13.00 -13.73 -20.73
CA LYS A 172 13.55 -14.37 -21.93
C LYS A 172 14.96 -14.87 -21.68
N GLU A 173 15.84 -14.05 -21.13
CA GLU A 173 17.23 -14.41 -20.82
C GLU A 173 17.28 -15.64 -19.90
N TYR A 174 16.45 -15.66 -18.85
CA TYR A 174 16.37 -16.80 -17.94
C TYR A 174 15.89 -18.07 -18.65
N HIS A 175 14.81 -17.96 -19.44
CA HIS A 175 14.27 -19.10 -20.18
C HIS A 175 15.26 -19.64 -21.22
N GLU A 176 15.96 -18.77 -21.95
CA GLU A 176 17.01 -19.15 -22.89
C GLU A 176 18.23 -19.74 -22.18
N GLY A 177 18.62 -19.17 -21.04
CA GLY A 177 19.69 -19.70 -20.21
C GLY A 177 19.39 -21.10 -19.66
N LEU A 178 18.12 -21.43 -19.38
CA LEU A 178 17.70 -22.79 -19.02
C LEU A 178 17.66 -23.76 -20.22
N LYS A 179 17.54 -23.25 -21.46
CA LYS A 179 17.65 -24.05 -22.69
C LYS A 179 19.10 -24.35 -23.03
N SER A 180 19.97 -23.33 -22.97
CA SER A 180 21.38 -23.43 -23.32
C SER A 180 22.24 -24.08 -22.23
N GLY A 181 21.69 -24.21 -21.01
CA GLY A 181 22.42 -24.77 -19.87
C GLY A 181 23.25 -23.73 -19.08
N LYS A 182 23.18 -22.44 -19.45
CA LYS A 182 23.75 -21.33 -18.65
C LYS A 182 23.21 -21.34 -17.21
N TYR A 183 21.94 -21.66 -17.03
CA TYR A 183 21.31 -21.80 -15.72
C TYR A 183 20.97 -23.27 -15.44
N ARG A 184 21.26 -23.72 -14.20
CA ARG A 184 20.89 -25.06 -13.74
C ARG A 184 19.38 -25.13 -13.53
N ARG A 185 18.76 -26.20 -14.01
CA ARG A 185 17.37 -26.53 -13.68
C ARG A 185 17.31 -27.05 -12.26
N GLU A 186 16.71 -26.28 -11.36
CA GLU A 186 16.55 -26.67 -9.95
C GLU A 186 15.52 -27.80 -9.78
N HIS A 187 14.49 -27.82 -10.62
CA HIS A 187 13.43 -28.81 -10.60
C HIS A 187 12.92 -29.12 -12.01
N THR A 188 12.21 -30.25 -12.17
CA THR A 188 11.70 -30.74 -13.46
C THR A 188 10.82 -29.72 -14.19
N TYR A 189 10.02 -28.95 -13.45
CA TYR A 189 9.14 -27.92 -13.99
C TYR A 189 9.80 -26.56 -14.28
N ALA A 190 11.10 -26.39 -14.03
CA ALA A 190 11.76 -25.07 -14.13
C ALA A 190 11.59 -24.45 -15.52
N MET A 191 11.71 -25.28 -16.54
CA MET A 191 11.52 -24.91 -17.94
C MET A 191 10.08 -24.42 -18.24
N ALA A 192 9.08 -25.13 -17.69
CA ALA A 192 7.68 -24.79 -17.90
C ALA A 192 7.30 -23.47 -17.20
N TYR A 193 7.82 -23.25 -15.98
CA TYR A 193 7.61 -21.99 -15.26
C TYR A 193 8.30 -20.82 -15.94
N ALA A 194 9.53 -20.99 -16.44
CA ALA A 194 10.23 -19.95 -17.20
C ALA A 194 9.46 -19.58 -18.47
N ASN A 195 8.97 -20.55 -19.25
CA ASN A 195 8.15 -20.28 -20.43
C ASN A 195 6.83 -19.57 -20.07
N LYS A 196 6.18 -19.96 -18.97
CA LYS A 196 4.97 -19.29 -18.47
C LYS A 196 5.27 -17.85 -18.08
N ALA A 197 6.38 -17.59 -17.38
CA ALA A 197 6.81 -16.25 -17.00
C ALA A 197 7.06 -15.35 -18.22
N VAL A 198 7.69 -15.86 -19.28
CA VAL A 198 7.87 -15.12 -20.55
C VAL A 198 6.51 -14.74 -21.15
N LYS A 199 5.56 -15.68 -21.20
CA LYS A 199 4.22 -15.41 -21.75
C LYS A 199 3.45 -14.37 -20.93
N GLU A 200 3.52 -14.45 -19.61
CA GLU A 200 2.88 -13.48 -18.71
C GLU A 200 3.53 -12.10 -18.80
N ALA A 201 4.87 -12.03 -18.83
CA ALA A 201 5.60 -10.77 -19.02
C ALA A 201 5.27 -10.14 -20.38
N LYS A 202 5.22 -10.95 -21.45
CA LYS A 202 4.87 -10.48 -22.80
C LYS A 202 3.45 -9.91 -22.84
N LYS A 203 2.48 -10.62 -22.25
CA LYS A 203 1.10 -10.14 -22.13
C LYS A 203 1.02 -8.80 -21.39
N ASN A 204 1.77 -8.61 -20.31
CA ASN A 204 1.78 -7.35 -19.57
C ASN A 204 2.43 -6.22 -20.37
N TYR A 205 3.55 -6.49 -21.04
CA TYR A 205 4.21 -5.52 -21.92
C TYR A 205 3.29 -5.10 -23.09
N ASP A 206 2.69 -6.06 -23.78
CA ASP A 206 1.77 -5.76 -24.90
C ASP A 206 0.56 -4.94 -24.44
N LEU A 207 0.06 -5.21 -23.23
CA LEU A 207 -1.00 -4.43 -22.62
C LEU A 207 -0.53 -3.02 -22.23
N ALA A 208 0.68 -2.86 -21.69
CA ALA A 208 1.26 -1.56 -21.38
C ALA A 208 1.43 -0.71 -22.65
N VAL A 209 1.96 -1.30 -23.72
CA VAL A 209 2.10 -0.65 -25.04
C VAL A 209 0.72 -0.26 -25.59
N LYS A 210 -0.28 -1.14 -25.49
CA LYS A 210 -1.65 -0.82 -25.93
C LYS A 210 -2.22 0.38 -25.15
N LEU A 211 -2.00 0.44 -23.84
CA LEU A 211 -2.53 1.49 -22.98
C LEU A 211 -1.81 2.83 -23.15
N TRP A 212 -0.48 2.82 -23.30
CA TRP A 212 0.36 4.00 -23.10
C TRP A 212 1.32 4.31 -24.24
N GLY A 213 1.53 3.37 -25.16
CA GLY A 213 2.47 3.52 -26.26
C GLY A 213 2.04 4.59 -27.26
N ASP A 214 2.99 5.04 -28.07
CA ASP A 214 2.69 5.90 -29.20
C ASP A 214 2.04 5.07 -30.31
N VAL A 215 0.83 5.50 -30.70
CA VAL A 215 0.00 4.90 -31.75
C VAL A 215 -0.03 5.85 -32.94
#